data_AF-S2QU41-F1
#
_entry.id   AF-S2QU41-F1
#
_cell.length_a   1.000
_cell.length_b   1.000
_cell.length_c   1.000
_cell.angle_alpha   90.00
_cell.angle_beta   90.00
_cell.angle_gamma   90.00
#
_symmetry.space_group_name_H-M   'P 1'
#
loop_
_entity.id
_entity.type
_entity.pdbx_description
1 polymer ?
#
loop_
_entity_poly.entity_id
_entity_poly.type
_entity_poly.pdbx_seq_one_letter_code
_entity_poly.pdbx_strand_id
1 'polypeptide(L)'
;MTLIKPSNQKRRRWRWLIGLLIAVVLLAVFFLIPTNYYLEVPGSAESLKPYVKVSGNKDDAKGAYMLTTVGVVGPASPALLLLSKVQAHTDIVSKQDLMGNDSSAEYDQLQAYYMKSAANNAVAAAFKAAKMPVKTEHLGIYVMSVLPQSPFKGKLALGDTITELN
;
A
#
# COMPACT_ATOMS: atom_id res chain seq x y z
N MET A 1 -15.66 -59.25 41.63
CA MET A 1 -15.98 -58.60 40.34
C MET A 1 -15.88 -57.09 40.56
N THR A 2 -14.69 -56.53 40.38
CA THR A 2 -14.39 -55.11 40.66
C THR A 2 -14.57 -54.28 39.40
N LEU A 3 -15.58 -53.41 39.42
CA LEU A 3 -15.88 -52.46 38.35
C LEU A 3 -14.83 -51.33 38.35
N ILE A 4 -13.91 -51.37 37.38
CA ILE A 4 -12.98 -50.28 37.11
C ILE A 4 -13.77 -49.11 36.51
N LYS A 5 -14.01 -48.07 37.32
CA LYS A 5 -14.67 -46.83 36.88
C LYS A 5 -13.69 -46.02 36.00
N PRO A 6 -14.01 -45.70 34.73
CA PRO A 6 -13.07 -44.99 33.87
C PRO A 6 -12.80 -43.58 34.42
N SER A 7 -11.52 -43.21 34.51
CA SER A 7 -11.09 -41.98 35.16
C SER A 7 -11.55 -40.74 34.37
N ASN A 8 -12.46 -39.98 34.99
CA ASN A 8 -13.01 -38.71 34.49
C ASN A 8 -11.92 -37.63 34.23
N GLN A 9 -10.72 -37.86 34.74
CA GLN A 9 -9.53 -37.03 34.58
C GLN A 9 -9.02 -36.97 33.13
N LYS A 10 -9.08 -38.08 32.36
CA LYS A 10 -8.68 -38.09 30.93
C LYS A 10 -9.61 -37.23 30.08
N ARG A 11 -10.93 -37.31 30.31
CA ARG A 11 -11.94 -36.48 29.62
C ARG A 11 -11.80 -35.00 29.95
N ARG A 12 -11.51 -34.66 31.21
CA ARG A 12 -11.23 -33.27 31.62
C ARG A 12 -9.97 -32.73 30.96
N ARG A 13 -8.86 -33.48 30.96
CA ARG A 13 -7.61 -33.08 30.27
C ARG A 13 -7.81 -32.88 28.76
N TRP A 14 -8.55 -33.76 28.10
CA TRP A 14 -8.88 -33.62 26.67
C TRP A 14 -9.70 -32.36 26.37
N ARG A 15 -10.73 -32.05 27.18
CA ARG A 15 -11.50 -30.81 27.02
C ARG A 15 -10.64 -29.56 27.21
N TRP A 16 -9.68 -29.60 28.14
CA TRP A 16 -8.72 -28.52 28.34
C TRP A 16 -7.75 -28.38 27.17
N LEU A 17 -7.22 -29.48 26.62
CA LEU A 17 -6.36 -29.46 25.44
C LEU A 17 -7.10 -28.96 24.20
N ILE A 18 -8.36 -29.37 24.01
CA ILE A 18 -9.22 -28.86 22.93
C ILE A 18 -9.48 -27.37 23.12
N GLY A 19 -9.79 -26.93 24.35
CA GLY A 19 -9.98 -25.51 24.66
C GLY A 19 -8.73 -24.67 24.38
N LEU A 20 -7.55 -25.19 24.76
CA LEU A 20 -6.27 -24.56 24.47
C LEU A 20 -6.03 -24.46 22.96
N LEU A 21 -6.27 -25.55 22.21
CA LEU A 21 -6.12 -25.56 20.76
C LEU A 21 -7.04 -24.52 20.10
N ILE A 22 -8.31 -24.46 20.51
CA ILE A 22 -9.27 -23.46 20.01
C ILE A 22 -8.77 -22.04 20.32
N ALA A 23 -8.31 -21.79 21.54
CA ALA A 23 -7.78 -20.48 21.91
C ALA A 23 -6.57 -20.07 21.05
N VAL A 24 -5.65 -21.01 20.79
CA VAL A 24 -4.49 -20.78 19.92
C VAL A 24 -4.94 -20.48 18.48
N VAL A 25 -5.90 -21.23 17.94
CA VAL A 25 -6.43 -20.99 16.59
C VAL A 25 -7.10 -19.62 16.49
N LEU A 26 -7.92 -19.25 17.47
CA LEU A 26 -8.58 -17.92 17.48
C LEU A 26 -7.56 -16.79 17.56
N LEU A 27 -6.52 -16.96 18.37
CA LEU A 27 -5.45 -15.99 18.50
C LEU A 27 -4.66 -15.89 17.19
N ALA A 28 -4.34 -17.02 16.54
CA ALA A 28 -3.72 -17.03 15.21
C ALA A 28 -4.59 -16.30 14.18
N VAL A 29 -5.90 -16.56 14.16
CA VAL A 29 -6.85 -15.86 13.26
C VAL A 29 -6.84 -14.35 13.50
N PHE A 30 -6.90 -13.94 14.76
CA PHE A 30 -6.95 -12.54 15.15
C PHE A 30 -5.70 -11.75 14.73
N PHE A 31 -4.51 -12.37 14.77
CA PHE A 31 -3.25 -11.71 14.40
C PHE A 31 -2.88 -11.87 12.92
N LEU A 32 -3.23 -12.99 12.28
CA LEU A 32 -2.69 -13.37 10.97
C LEU A 32 -3.68 -13.26 9.81
N ILE A 33 -5.00 -13.33 10.03
CA ILE A 33 -5.95 -13.27 8.91
C ILE A 33 -6.05 -11.83 8.39
N PRO A 34 -5.75 -11.59 7.11
CA PRO A 34 -5.90 -10.28 6.49
C PRO A 34 -7.37 -9.92 6.37
N THR A 35 -7.71 -8.67 6.68
CA THR A 35 -9.02 -8.09 6.38
C THR A 35 -8.99 -7.35 5.05
N ASN A 36 -10.12 -6.77 4.65
CA ASN A 36 -10.21 -5.91 3.45
C ASN A 36 -9.87 -4.43 3.74
N TYR A 37 -9.11 -4.15 4.80
CA TYR A 37 -8.72 -2.80 5.20
C TYR A 37 -7.20 -2.65 5.22
N TYR A 38 -6.76 -1.42 4.97
CA TYR A 38 -5.38 -0.97 5.03
C TYR A 38 -5.29 0.21 5.99
N LEU A 39 -4.07 0.50 6.44
CA LEU A 39 -3.77 1.64 7.28
C LEU A 39 -2.92 2.63 6.50
N GLU A 40 -3.40 3.86 6.38
CA GLU A 40 -2.58 5.00 5.95
C GLU A 40 -1.91 5.63 7.17
N VAL A 41 -0.58 5.74 7.14
CA VAL A 41 0.23 6.21 8.26
C VAL A 41 1.27 7.23 7.77
N PRO A 42 1.80 8.11 8.64
CA PRO A 42 2.92 8.96 8.27
C PRO A 42 4.12 8.10 7.85
N GLY A 43 4.71 8.41 6.71
CA GLY A 43 5.91 7.76 6.21
C GLY A 43 7.20 8.44 6.69
N SER A 44 8.28 8.23 5.93
CA SER A 44 9.57 8.87 6.19
C SER A 44 9.54 10.37 5.87
N ALA A 45 10.42 11.11 6.54
CA ALA A 45 10.78 12.48 6.19
C ALA A 45 12.29 12.54 5.96
N GLU A 46 12.70 12.62 4.70
CA GLU A 46 14.10 12.53 4.29
C GLU A 46 14.61 13.86 3.76
N SER A 47 15.87 14.21 4.03
CA SER A 47 16.42 15.49 3.57
C SER A 47 16.57 15.50 2.05
N LEU A 48 16.26 16.64 1.42
CA LEU A 48 16.50 16.86 -0.01
C LEU A 48 17.97 17.10 -0.38
N LYS A 49 18.81 17.46 0.60
CA LYS A 49 20.22 17.86 0.38
C LYS A 49 21.07 16.82 -0.38
N PRO A 50 20.90 15.50 -0.20
CA PRO A 50 21.62 14.50 -0.98
C PRO A 50 21.22 14.48 -2.46
N TYR A 51 19.98 14.86 -2.78
CA TYR A 51 19.39 14.71 -4.11
C TYR A 51 19.48 15.98 -4.97
N VAL A 52 19.45 17.16 -4.35
CA VAL A 52 19.41 18.45 -5.07
C VAL A 52 20.57 19.33 -4.64
N LYS A 53 21.36 19.76 -5.62
CA LYS A 53 22.46 20.72 -5.43
C LYS A 53 22.33 21.85 -6.44
N VAL A 54 22.38 23.09 -5.95
CA VAL A 54 22.43 24.28 -6.80
C VAL A 54 23.89 24.66 -7.01
N SER A 55 24.32 24.70 -8.27
CA SER A 55 25.70 25.08 -8.58
C SER A 55 25.97 26.53 -8.14
N GLY A 56 27.18 26.77 -7.60
CA GLY A 56 27.64 28.11 -7.23
C GLY A 56 27.12 28.67 -5.90
N ASN A 57 26.25 27.96 -5.18
CA ASN A 57 25.73 28.41 -3.89
C ASN A 57 25.80 27.31 -2.82
N LYS A 58 26.32 27.65 -1.63
CA LYS A 58 26.19 26.80 -0.45
C LYS A 58 24.90 27.14 0.27
N ASP A 59 24.16 26.10 0.67
CA ASP A 59 22.97 26.25 1.49
C ASP A 59 23.35 26.42 2.97
N ASP A 60 23.50 27.68 3.38
CA ASP A 60 23.82 28.08 4.76
C ASP A 60 22.55 28.41 5.58
N ALA A 61 21.35 28.21 5.01
CA ALA A 61 20.11 28.51 5.68
C ALA A 61 19.84 27.54 6.83
N LYS A 62 19.23 28.05 7.92
CA LYS A 62 18.79 27.21 9.03
C LYS A 62 17.58 26.38 8.59
N GLY A 63 17.72 25.06 8.64
CA GLY A 63 16.67 24.10 8.29
C GLY A 63 17.04 23.22 7.11
N ALA A 64 16.07 22.42 6.67
CA ALA A 64 16.20 21.60 5.48
C ALA A 64 14.83 21.43 4.83
N TYR A 65 14.80 21.39 3.49
CA TYR A 65 13.65 20.87 2.78
C TYR A 65 13.62 19.34 2.91
N MET A 66 12.43 18.79 3.14
CA MET A 66 12.21 17.38 3.41
C MET A 66 11.28 16.77 2.36
N LEU A 67 11.62 15.58 1.87
CA LEU A 67 10.72 14.68 1.16
C LEU A 67 9.93 13.89 2.20
N THR A 68 8.63 14.11 2.24
CA THR A 68 7.72 13.38 3.14
C THR A 68 6.95 12.33 2.36
N THR A 69 6.79 11.15 2.94
CA THR A 69 6.00 10.06 2.37
C THR A 69 4.81 9.72 3.25
N VAL A 70 3.81 9.03 2.67
CA VAL A 70 2.71 8.39 3.40
C VAL A 70 2.91 6.88 3.23
N GLY A 71 2.87 6.16 4.33
CA GLY A 71 2.97 4.70 4.35
C GLY A 71 1.60 4.06 4.22
N VAL A 72 1.53 2.96 3.47
CA VAL A 72 0.36 2.09 3.40
C VAL A 72 0.75 0.75 4.01
N VAL A 73 0.05 0.33 5.07
CA VAL A 73 0.29 -0.93 5.76
C VAL A 73 -0.92 -1.84 5.60
N GLY A 74 -0.70 -3.04 5.07
CA GLY A 74 -1.75 -4.05 5.02
C GLY A 74 -1.54 -5.15 3.98
N PRO A 75 -2.57 -6.00 3.75
CA PRO A 75 -3.89 -5.91 4.38
C PRO A 75 -3.83 -6.09 5.91
N ALA A 76 -4.56 -5.25 6.65
CA ALA A 76 -4.50 -5.21 8.11
C ALA A 76 -5.23 -6.41 8.72
N SER A 77 -4.65 -7.03 9.76
CA SER A 77 -5.35 -8.02 10.58
C SER A 77 -6.27 -7.34 11.60
N PRO A 78 -7.24 -8.06 12.21
CA PRO A 78 -8.07 -7.50 13.29
C PRO A 78 -7.25 -6.91 14.44
N ALA A 79 -6.12 -7.55 14.79
CA ALA A 79 -5.18 -7.02 15.78
C ALA A 79 -4.62 -5.65 15.38
N LEU A 80 -4.18 -5.51 14.13
CA LEU A 80 -3.60 -4.26 13.63
C LEU A 80 -4.65 -3.12 13.57
N LEU A 81 -5.90 -3.45 13.24
CA LEU A 81 -7.01 -2.50 13.25
C LEU A 81 -7.39 -2.01 14.66
N LEU A 82 -7.20 -2.84 15.70
CA LEU A 82 -7.38 -2.38 17.07
C LEU A 82 -6.20 -1.51 17.53
N LEU A 83 -4.98 -1.88 17.14
CA LEU A 83 -3.77 -1.10 17.45
C LEU A 83 -3.79 0.29 16.80
N SER A 84 -4.31 0.42 15.57
CA SER A 84 -4.37 1.71 14.88
C SER A 84 -5.23 2.74 15.60
N LYS A 85 -6.22 2.33 16.40
CA LYS A 85 -7.08 3.26 17.16
C LYS A 85 -6.34 4.06 18.24
N VAL A 86 -5.18 3.57 18.69
CA VAL A 86 -4.34 4.26 19.68
C VAL A 86 -3.08 4.86 19.05
N GLN A 87 -2.88 4.67 17.74
CA GLN A 87 -1.77 5.24 16.99
C GLN A 87 -2.22 6.57 16.38
N ALA A 88 -1.51 7.65 16.71
CA ALA A 88 -1.84 8.97 16.18
C ALA A 88 -1.62 9.03 14.66
N HIS A 89 -2.46 9.81 13.98
CA HIS A 89 -2.38 10.07 12.53
C HIS A 89 -2.48 8.80 11.66
N THR A 90 -3.24 7.79 12.10
CA THR A 90 -3.50 6.58 11.33
C THR A 90 -4.95 6.54 10.86
N ASP A 91 -5.14 6.43 9.55
CA ASP A 91 -6.45 6.31 8.93
C ASP A 91 -6.69 4.88 8.45
N ILE A 92 -7.90 4.37 8.70
CA ILE A 92 -8.32 3.03 8.24
C ILE A 92 -9.06 3.21 6.92
N VAL A 93 -8.52 2.65 5.85
CA VAL A 93 -9.07 2.78 4.49
C VAL A 93 -9.45 1.40 3.96
N SER A 94 -10.58 1.28 3.27
CA SER A 94 -10.97 0.01 2.65
C SER A 94 -10.09 -0.28 1.44
N LYS A 95 -9.90 -1.56 1.09
CA LYS A 95 -9.21 -1.95 -0.15
C LYS A 95 -9.85 -1.27 -1.37
N GLN A 96 -11.17 -1.21 -1.41
CA GLN A 96 -11.90 -0.61 -2.54
C GLN A 96 -11.62 0.89 -2.67
N ASP A 97 -11.56 1.63 -1.56
CA ASP A 97 -11.31 3.07 -1.59
C ASP A 97 -9.84 3.37 -1.93
N LEU A 98 -8.92 2.52 -1.47
CA LEU A 98 -7.48 2.69 -1.67
C LEU A 98 -7.03 2.32 -3.10
N MET A 99 -7.45 1.15 -3.60
CA MET A 99 -6.96 0.57 -4.85
C MET A 99 -8.06 0.10 -5.80
N GLY A 100 -9.32 0.41 -5.51
CA GLY A 100 -10.43 -0.02 -6.35
C GLY A 100 -10.51 -1.54 -6.47
N ASN A 101 -10.61 -2.01 -7.72
CA ASN A 101 -10.67 -3.43 -8.04
C ASN A 101 -9.28 -4.05 -8.27
N ASP A 102 -8.23 -3.25 -8.17
CA ASP A 102 -6.89 -3.68 -8.52
C ASP A 102 -6.30 -4.60 -7.44
N SER A 103 -5.37 -5.45 -7.86
CA SER A 103 -4.47 -6.15 -6.95
C SER A 103 -3.40 -5.18 -6.41
N SER A 104 -2.75 -5.56 -5.31
CA SER A 104 -1.66 -4.74 -4.75
C SER A 104 -0.52 -4.51 -5.74
N ALA A 105 -0.21 -5.51 -6.58
CA ALA A 105 0.82 -5.37 -7.62
C ALA A 105 0.42 -4.39 -8.73
N GLU A 106 -0.84 -4.45 -9.18
CA GLU A 106 -1.39 -3.51 -10.16
C GLU A 106 -1.44 -2.09 -9.60
N TYR A 107 -1.84 -1.94 -8.34
CA TYR A 107 -1.81 -0.67 -7.62
C TYR A 107 -0.40 -0.08 -7.55
N ASP A 108 0.59 -0.86 -7.12
CA ASP A 108 1.99 -0.41 -7.02
C ASP A 108 2.55 0.00 -8.39
N GLN A 109 2.21 -0.77 -9.43
CA GLN A 109 2.57 -0.44 -10.81
C GLN A 109 1.95 0.88 -11.27
N LEU A 110 0.66 1.09 -10.99
CA LEU A 110 -0.04 2.33 -11.29
C LEU A 110 0.57 3.53 -10.55
N GLN A 111 0.89 3.37 -9.28
CA GLN A 111 1.55 4.41 -8.48
C GLN A 111 2.94 4.78 -9.03
N ALA A 112 3.69 3.81 -9.54
CA ALA A 112 4.96 4.08 -10.22
C ALA A 112 4.78 4.95 -11.49
N TYR A 113 3.73 4.69 -12.28
CA TYR A 113 3.41 5.52 -13.45
C TYR A 113 3.00 6.94 -13.05
N TYR A 114 2.17 7.08 -12.00
CA TYR A 114 1.79 8.40 -11.50
C TYR A 114 3.00 9.19 -11.01
N MET A 115 3.93 8.57 -10.29
CA MET A 115 5.15 9.23 -9.83
C MET A 115 6.03 9.69 -11.01
N LYS A 116 6.21 8.84 -12.03
CA LYS A 116 6.96 9.19 -13.24
C LYS A 116 6.32 10.36 -13.99
N SER A 117 5.00 10.34 -14.13
CA SER A 117 4.24 11.43 -14.76
C SER A 117 4.37 12.73 -13.96
N ALA A 118 4.23 12.67 -12.63
CA ALA A 118 4.38 13.82 -11.75
C ALA A 118 5.78 14.45 -11.86
N ALA A 119 6.84 13.64 -11.89
CA ALA A 119 8.22 14.11 -12.08
C ALA A 119 8.40 14.82 -13.43
N ASN A 120 7.92 14.22 -14.53
CA ASN A 120 7.98 14.84 -15.86
C ASN A 120 7.22 16.18 -15.90
N ASN A 121 6.04 16.24 -15.29
CA ASN A 121 5.23 17.45 -15.21
C ASN A 121 5.91 18.52 -14.34
N ALA A 122 6.58 18.15 -13.25
CA ALA A 122 7.35 19.06 -12.42
C ALA A 122 8.52 19.67 -13.18
N VAL A 123 9.24 18.89 -13.99
CA VAL A 123 10.29 19.40 -14.90
C VAL A 123 9.70 20.41 -15.89
N ALA A 124 8.61 20.06 -16.57
CA ALA A 124 7.97 20.98 -17.52
C ALA A 124 7.48 22.28 -16.86
N ALA A 125 6.90 22.18 -15.66
CA ALA A 125 6.47 23.34 -14.88
C ALA A 125 7.65 24.23 -14.46
N ALA A 126 8.78 23.64 -14.05
CA ALA A 126 9.99 24.36 -13.67
C ALA A 126 10.58 25.14 -14.86
N PHE A 127 10.72 24.51 -16.03
CA PHE A 127 11.19 25.18 -17.25
C PHE A 127 10.25 26.31 -17.67
N LYS A 128 8.93 26.08 -17.61
CA LYS A 128 7.92 27.11 -17.90
C LYS A 128 8.04 28.30 -16.94
N ALA A 129 8.22 28.05 -15.64
CA ALA A 129 8.42 29.10 -14.65
C ALA A 129 9.73 29.88 -14.89
N ALA A 130 10.78 29.19 -15.34
CA ALA A 130 12.05 29.80 -15.73
C ALA A 130 12.01 30.51 -17.10
N LYS A 131 10.87 30.50 -17.80
CA LYS A 131 10.71 31.02 -19.18
C LYS A 131 11.69 30.38 -20.17
N MET A 132 12.07 29.14 -19.93
CA MET A 132 12.93 28.35 -20.81
C MET A 132 12.08 27.47 -21.73
N PRO A 133 12.55 27.18 -22.95
CA PRO A 133 11.85 26.27 -23.84
C PRO A 133 11.82 24.86 -23.24
N VAL A 134 10.67 24.20 -23.34
CA VAL A 134 10.49 22.79 -22.98
C VAL A 134 9.74 22.08 -24.11
N LYS A 135 10.19 20.89 -24.47
CA LYS A 135 9.53 20.02 -25.46
C LYS A 135 9.04 18.78 -24.74
N THR A 136 7.75 18.49 -24.85
CA THR A 136 7.15 17.26 -24.34
C THR A 136 7.01 16.27 -25.49
N GLU A 137 7.52 15.06 -25.32
CA GLU A 137 7.36 13.97 -26.27
C GLU A 137 6.31 13.00 -25.77
N HIS A 138 5.24 12.82 -26.55
CA HIS A 138 4.16 11.90 -26.23
C HIS A 138 4.48 10.53 -26.82
N LEU A 139 4.82 9.58 -25.94
CA LEU A 139 5.19 8.21 -26.32
C LEU A 139 3.99 7.26 -26.43
N GLY A 140 2.78 7.73 -26.07
CA GLY A 140 1.56 6.93 -26.03
C GLY A 140 0.73 7.21 -24.78
N ILE A 141 -0.32 6.42 -24.59
CA ILE A 141 -1.24 6.47 -23.45
C ILE A 141 -1.16 5.14 -22.71
N TYR A 142 -0.95 5.19 -21.39
CA TYR A 142 -0.94 3.99 -20.55
C TYR A 142 -2.36 3.53 -20.23
N VAL A 143 -2.59 2.21 -20.24
CA VAL A 143 -3.83 1.59 -19.77
C VAL A 143 -3.81 1.55 -18.25
N MET A 144 -4.65 2.37 -17.62
CA MET A 144 -4.71 2.50 -16.16
C MET A 144 -5.76 1.60 -15.51
N SER A 145 -6.79 1.18 -16.25
CA SER A 145 -7.77 0.17 -15.82
C SER A 145 -8.53 -0.37 -17.03
N VAL A 146 -9.09 -1.58 -16.89
CA VAL A 146 -9.96 -2.19 -17.91
C VAL A 146 -11.28 -2.60 -17.27
N LEU A 147 -12.39 -2.03 -17.75
CA LEU A 147 -13.70 -2.34 -17.20
C LEU A 147 -14.10 -3.80 -17.45
N PRO A 148 -14.82 -4.46 -16.51
CA PRO A 148 -15.22 -5.86 -16.66
C PRO A 148 -16.10 -6.18 -17.88
N GLN A 149 -16.81 -5.18 -18.42
CA GLN A 149 -17.68 -5.29 -19.60
C GLN A 149 -17.05 -4.66 -20.85
N SER A 150 -15.76 -4.30 -20.80
CA SER A 150 -15.06 -3.69 -21.91
C SER A 150 -14.76 -4.69 -23.03
N PRO A 151 -14.85 -4.31 -24.33
CA PRO A 151 -14.37 -5.15 -25.43
C PRO A 151 -12.85 -5.39 -25.40
N PHE A 152 -12.14 -4.66 -24.55
CA PHE A 152 -10.70 -4.80 -24.30
C PHE A 152 -10.38 -5.77 -23.16
N LYS A 153 -11.39 -6.33 -22.48
CA LYS A 153 -11.15 -7.33 -21.42
C LYS A 153 -10.40 -8.53 -21.99
N GLY A 154 -9.28 -8.86 -21.35
CA GLY A 154 -8.39 -9.93 -21.79
C GLY A 154 -7.58 -9.63 -23.06
N LYS A 155 -7.71 -8.42 -23.63
CA LYS A 155 -6.91 -7.93 -24.76
C LYS A 155 -5.89 -6.88 -24.34
N LEU A 156 -6.22 -6.09 -23.33
CA LEU A 156 -5.34 -5.12 -22.70
C LEU A 156 -5.14 -5.49 -21.24
N ALA A 157 -3.93 -5.25 -20.76
CA ALA A 157 -3.53 -5.36 -19.37
C ALA A 157 -3.17 -3.98 -18.80
N LEU A 158 -3.18 -3.86 -17.47
CA LEU A 158 -2.72 -2.65 -16.79
C LEU A 158 -1.23 -2.42 -17.10
N GLY A 159 -0.89 -1.19 -17.46
CA GLY A 159 0.46 -0.79 -17.88
C GLY A 159 0.78 -0.97 -19.36
N ASP A 160 -0.11 -1.57 -20.16
CA ASP A 160 0.03 -1.54 -21.62
C ASP A 160 0.09 -0.09 -22.12
N THR A 161 0.89 0.17 -23.16
CA THR A 161 0.99 1.49 -23.77
C THR A 161 0.40 1.48 -25.17
N ILE A 162 -0.64 2.29 -25.38
CA ILE A 162 -1.28 2.49 -26.67
C ILE A 162 -0.50 3.60 -27.40
N THR A 163 0.15 3.25 -28.50
CA THR A 163 0.98 4.19 -29.29
C THR A 163 0.23 4.80 -30.47
N GLU A 164 -0.75 4.08 -31.04
CA GLU A 164 -1.48 4.50 -32.24
C GLU A 164 -2.95 4.05 -32.17
N LEU A 165 -3.83 4.78 -32.87
CA LEU A 165 -5.23 4.43 -33.09
C LEU A 165 -5.42 4.20 -34.60
N ASN A 166 -6.12 3.11 -34.95
CA ASN A 166 -6.54 2.83 -36.33
C ASN A 166 -7.98 3.30 -36.56
#